data_AF-A0A7X6U5A3-F1
#
_entry.id   AF-A0A7X6U5A3-F1
#
_cell.length_a   1.000
_cell.length_b   1.000
_cell.length_c   1.000
_cell.angle_alpha   90.00
_cell.angle_beta   90.00
_cell.angle_gamma   90.00
#
_symmetry.space_group_name_H-M   'P 1'
#
loop_
_entity.id
_entity.type
_entity.pdbx_description
1 polymer ?
#
loop_
_entity_poly.entity_id
_entity_poly.type
_entity_poly.pdbx_seq_one_letter_code
_entity_poly.pdbx_strand_id
1 'polypeptide(L)'
;RLAPYWNVLWSIGSENGNLIRLPHELLPHALFPAEKAAAWYNHWGDFIGRTDPYGRLRTYGDAGKQPLMVTTTYNNVIVTQDPRDYRKNDPDAYYQAMNDFGEHFWRYGRPVVIGEMTAGTGGHYDLERRLYWIGFVSGCMMGRADRHFAPVVDGKLLESEKFNVAGDPPIYADLKRMADFILGQDIPFWRMRPADELLDSSGSMVYCLAARDEVYLLYFVHGGQVSLSVPQSEYTWFCPSSGKIRETGSVAAGTASFTAPDGEDWVLLLRC
;
A
#
# COMPACT_ATOMS: atom_id res chain seq x y z
N ARG A 1 13.34 25.32 12.62
CA ARG A 1 14.53 24.50 12.97
C ARG A 1 14.75 23.37 11.96
N LEU A 2 13.75 22.54 11.66
CA LEU A 2 13.93 21.40 10.75
C LEU A 2 13.66 21.71 9.26
N ALA A 3 13.00 22.83 8.94
CA ALA A 3 12.70 23.21 7.55
C ALA A 3 13.91 23.23 6.58
N PRO A 4 15.14 23.59 7.00
CA PRO A 4 16.31 23.54 6.10
C PRO A 4 16.73 22.13 5.64
N TYR A 5 16.29 21.05 6.29
CA TYR A 5 16.72 19.69 5.96
C TYR A 5 15.85 19.08 4.86
N TRP A 6 16.40 18.78 3.69
CA TRP A 6 15.67 18.34 2.48
C TRP A 6 14.86 17.04 2.64
N ASN A 7 15.19 16.21 3.63
CA ASN A 7 14.60 14.91 3.92
C ASN A 7 13.52 14.94 5.02
N VAL A 8 12.88 16.09 5.23
CA VAL A 8 11.81 16.28 6.22
C VAL A 8 10.43 16.23 5.55
N LEU A 9 9.54 15.45 6.14
CA LEU A 9 8.10 15.41 5.90
C LEU A 9 7.39 15.68 7.23
N TRP A 10 6.35 16.50 7.21
CA TRP A 10 5.60 16.85 8.43
C TRP A 10 4.41 15.91 8.61
N SER A 11 4.42 15.09 9.65
CA SER A 11 3.24 14.34 10.09
C SER A 11 2.60 15.05 11.28
N ILE A 12 1.37 15.56 11.11
CA ILE A 12 0.68 16.32 12.14
C ILE A 12 -0.29 15.38 12.88
N GLY A 13 0.00 15.17 14.17
CA GLY A 13 -0.73 14.21 15.00
C GLY A 13 -0.42 12.76 14.64
N SER A 14 -1.12 11.85 15.32
CA SER A 14 -0.99 10.40 15.19
C SER A 14 -2.27 9.79 15.76
N GLU A 15 -2.89 8.85 15.06
CA GLU A 15 -4.15 8.25 15.49
C GLU A 15 -5.27 9.28 15.72
N ASN A 16 -5.33 10.35 14.91
CA ASN A 16 -6.28 11.45 15.10
C ASN A 16 -7.74 10.99 15.00
N GLY A 17 -8.00 9.85 14.36
CA GLY A 17 -9.31 9.22 14.31
C GLY A 17 -9.81 8.76 15.68
N ASN A 18 -8.90 8.43 16.59
CA ASN A 18 -9.23 8.03 17.95
C ASN A 18 -9.82 9.19 18.75
N LEU A 19 -9.42 10.44 18.47
CA LEU A 19 -10.00 11.64 19.08
C LEU A 19 -11.48 11.85 18.75
N ILE A 20 -11.98 11.21 17.68
CA ILE A 20 -13.35 11.33 17.20
C ILE A 20 -14.18 10.11 17.61
N ARG A 21 -13.56 8.92 17.67
CA ARG A 21 -14.26 7.64 17.79
C ARG A 21 -14.14 6.97 19.14
N LEU A 22 -13.02 7.13 19.84
CA LEU A 22 -12.79 6.40 21.08
C LEU A 22 -13.54 7.07 22.23
N PRO A 23 -14.23 6.28 23.08
CA PRO A 23 -14.94 6.79 24.22
C PRO A 23 -13.95 7.26 25.31
N HIS A 24 -14.42 8.12 26.21
CA HIS A 24 -13.56 8.79 27.19
C HIS A 24 -12.86 7.84 28.16
N GLU A 25 -13.42 6.65 28.39
CA GLU A 25 -12.86 5.61 29.23
C GLU A 25 -11.59 4.98 28.62
N LEU A 26 -11.51 4.96 27.28
CA LEU A 26 -10.33 4.46 26.54
C LEU A 26 -9.36 5.57 26.20
N LEU A 27 -9.85 6.77 25.90
CA LEU A 27 -9.03 7.94 25.62
C LEU A 27 -9.61 9.18 26.31
N PRO A 28 -9.04 9.60 27.45
CA PRO A 28 -9.46 10.82 28.14
C PRO A 28 -9.45 12.01 27.19
N HIS A 29 -10.48 12.86 27.27
CA HIS A 29 -10.64 14.03 26.40
C HIS A 29 -10.79 13.73 24.88
N ALA A 30 -11.30 12.56 24.50
CA ALA A 30 -11.68 12.24 23.10
C ALA A 30 -13.14 12.61 22.75
N LEU A 31 -13.77 11.91 21.81
CA LEU A 31 -15.13 12.14 21.27
C LEU A 31 -15.39 13.57 20.80
N PHE A 32 -14.41 14.22 20.18
CA PHE A 32 -14.64 15.52 19.55
C PHE A 32 -15.49 15.38 18.28
N PRO A 33 -16.33 16.38 17.95
CA PRO A 33 -16.89 16.50 16.61
C PRO A 33 -15.77 16.47 15.56
N ALA A 34 -16.03 15.83 14.41
CA ALA A 34 -15.03 15.68 13.36
C ALA A 34 -14.49 17.04 12.88
N GLU A 35 -15.33 18.07 12.88
CA GLU A 35 -14.99 19.46 12.55
C GLU A 35 -13.98 20.05 13.52
N LYS A 36 -14.07 19.71 14.81
CA LYS A 36 -13.14 20.22 15.83
C LYS A 36 -11.76 19.58 15.67
N ALA A 37 -11.71 18.28 15.44
CA ALA A 37 -10.45 17.59 15.13
C ALA A 37 -9.82 18.11 13.82
N ALA A 38 -10.63 18.33 12.78
CA ALA A 38 -10.18 18.91 11.53
C ALA A 38 -9.69 20.36 11.69
N ALA A 39 -10.37 21.18 12.50
CA ALA A 39 -9.93 22.55 12.81
C ALA A 39 -8.58 22.57 13.52
N TRP A 40 -8.35 21.65 14.46
CA TRP A 40 -7.04 21.49 15.11
C TRP A 40 -5.95 21.11 14.09
N TYR A 41 -6.22 20.16 13.20
CA TYR A 41 -5.26 19.76 12.16
C TYR A 41 -4.95 20.93 11.21
N ASN A 42 -5.97 21.64 10.74
CA ASN A 42 -5.81 22.78 9.84
C ASN A 42 -5.06 23.94 10.50
N HIS A 43 -5.27 24.19 11.81
CA HIS A 43 -4.51 25.20 12.55
C HIS A 43 -3.00 24.95 12.52
N TRP A 44 -2.58 23.70 12.69
CA TRP A 44 -1.17 23.32 12.58
C TRP A 44 -0.67 23.32 11.14
N GLY A 45 -1.51 22.91 10.18
CA GLY A 45 -1.23 23.00 8.76
C GLY A 45 -0.92 24.43 8.30
N ASP A 46 -1.74 25.39 8.76
CA ASP A 46 -1.58 26.83 8.60
C ASP A 46 -0.25 27.32 9.19
N PHE A 47 0.02 26.96 10.45
CA PHE A 47 1.23 27.36 11.15
C PHE A 47 2.49 26.88 10.43
N ILE A 48 2.52 25.60 10.03
CA ILE A 48 3.63 25.02 9.27
C ILE A 48 3.74 25.71 7.92
N GLY A 49 2.63 25.92 7.20
CA GLY A 49 2.63 26.59 5.90
C GLY A 49 3.20 28.00 5.94
N ARG A 50 3.01 28.74 7.03
CA ARG A 50 3.62 30.08 7.24
C ARG A 50 5.08 30.04 7.66
N THR A 51 5.55 28.93 8.23
CA THR A 51 6.86 28.84 8.89
C THR A 51 7.88 28.04 8.08
N ASP A 52 7.43 27.15 7.20
CA ASP A 52 8.28 26.35 6.32
C ASP A 52 8.36 26.99 4.92
N PRO A 53 9.44 27.73 4.61
CA PRO A 53 9.56 28.45 3.33
C PRO A 53 9.79 27.52 2.14
N TYR A 54 10.07 26.23 2.38
CA TYR A 54 10.33 25.25 1.34
C TYR A 54 9.09 24.44 0.96
N GLY A 55 7.96 24.65 1.66
CA GLY A 55 6.70 23.98 1.37
C GLY A 55 6.79 22.45 1.43
N ARG A 56 7.41 21.89 2.48
CA ARG A 56 7.56 20.43 2.56
C ARG A 56 6.22 19.70 2.59
N LEU A 57 6.27 18.46 2.11
CA LEU A 57 5.14 17.57 2.14
C LEU A 57 4.63 17.41 3.57
N ARG A 58 3.31 17.40 3.68
CA ARG A 58 2.58 17.22 4.91
C ARG A 58 1.65 16.02 4.78
N THR A 59 1.48 15.33 5.88
CA THR A 59 0.44 14.33 6.11
C THR A 59 -0.21 14.63 7.45
N TYR A 60 -1.39 14.07 7.67
CA TYR A 60 -1.88 13.87 9.02
C TYR A 60 -1.51 12.45 9.48
N GLY A 61 -1.34 12.27 10.78
CA GLY A 61 -1.13 10.95 11.34
C GLY A 61 -2.38 10.08 11.21
N ASP A 62 -2.15 8.76 11.24
CA ASP A 62 -3.13 7.70 11.01
C ASP A 62 -4.49 7.94 11.65
N ALA A 63 -5.59 7.53 11.03
CA ALA A 63 -6.91 7.83 11.58
C ALA A 63 -8.06 7.05 10.94
N GLY A 64 -7.82 6.02 10.16
CA GLY A 64 -8.86 5.49 9.27
C GLY A 64 -9.57 6.59 8.44
N LYS A 65 -10.78 6.30 7.98
CA LYS A 65 -11.56 7.17 7.08
C LYS A 65 -11.98 8.49 7.77
N GLN A 66 -11.20 9.57 7.64
CA GLN A 66 -11.51 10.92 8.14
C GLN A 66 -11.57 11.97 7.01
N PRO A 67 -12.68 12.07 6.26
CA PRO A 67 -12.75 12.86 5.03
C PRO A 67 -12.33 14.33 5.18
N LEU A 68 -12.68 14.98 6.30
CA LEU A 68 -12.35 16.39 6.55
C LEU A 68 -10.86 16.67 6.68
N MET A 69 -10.07 15.69 7.14
CA MET A 69 -8.61 15.79 7.24
C MET A 69 -7.91 15.22 6.00
N VAL A 70 -8.50 14.22 5.33
CA VAL A 70 -7.93 13.67 4.09
C VAL A 70 -7.94 14.71 2.96
N THR A 71 -9.03 15.47 2.84
CA THR A 71 -9.32 16.32 1.67
C THR A 71 -8.71 17.72 1.73
N THR A 72 -8.38 18.21 2.92
CA THR A 72 -7.74 19.52 3.10
C THR A 72 -6.44 19.69 2.31
N THR A 73 -6.14 20.93 1.94
CA THR A 73 -4.95 21.31 1.17
C THR A 73 -3.64 21.03 1.91
N TYR A 74 -3.69 20.87 3.24
CA TYR A 74 -2.54 20.57 4.07
C TYR A 74 -2.16 19.10 4.13
N ASN A 75 -2.97 18.21 3.54
CA ASN A 75 -2.66 16.79 3.46
C ASN A 75 -2.18 16.44 2.05
N ASN A 76 -0.86 16.37 1.83
CA ASN A 76 -0.29 16.11 0.51
C ASN A 76 -0.21 14.61 0.18
N VAL A 77 0.04 13.78 1.20
CA VAL A 77 0.12 12.32 1.12
C VAL A 77 -0.77 11.78 2.23
N ILE A 78 -1.55 10.75 1.95
CA ILE A 78 -2.38 10.09 2.96
C ILE A 78 -1.54 9.03 3.67
N VAL A 79 -1.48 9.08 4.99
CA VAL A 79 -0.95 7.99 5.82
C VAL A 79 -2.09 7.37 6.61
N THR A 80 -2.28 6.05 6.51
CA THR A 80 -3.39 5.32 7.15
C THR A 80 -2.96 3.92 7.61
N GLN A 81 -3.78 3.30 8.44
CA GLN A 81 -3.76 1.90 8.82
C GLN A 81 -4.32 1.03 7.70
N ASP A 82 -3.87 -0.21 7.62
CA ASP A 82 -4.50 -1.26 6.83
C ASP A 82 -5.95 -1.51 7.30
N PRO A 83 -6.81 -2.09 6.45
CA PRO A 83 -8.18 -2.44 6.84
C PRO A 83 -8.16 -3.37 8.06
N ARG A 84 -9.16 -3.25 8.94
CA ARG A 84 -9.31 -4.10 10.14
C ARG A 84 -10.58 -4.93 10.16
N ASP A 85 -11.52 -4.62 9.27
CA ASP A 85 -12.85 -5.22 9.20
C ASP A 85 -12.87 -6.30 8.12
N TYR A 86 -12.54 -7.52 8.53
CA TYR A 86 -12.48 -8.72 7.70
C TYR A 86 -12.61 -9.97 8.57
N ARG A 87 -12.95 -11.10 7.95
CA ARG A 87 -13.02 -12.40 8.63
C ARG A 87 -11.64 -12.77 9.17
N LYS A 88 -11.53 -12.97 10.49
CA LYS A 88 -10.28 -13.34 11.15
C LYS A 88 -9.90 -14.80 10.84
N ASN A 89 -8.59 -15.05 10.81
CA ASN A 89 -7.95 -16.33 10.47
C ASN A 89 -8.25 -16.83 9.05
N ASP A 90 -8.53 -15.90 8.15
CA ASP A 90 -8.80 -16.18 6.75
C ASP A 90 -7.93 -15.27 5.87
N PRO A 91 -6.78 -15.78 5.37
CA PRO A 91 -5.86 -15.01 4.54
C PRO A 91 -6.54 -14.34 3.35
N ASP A 92 -7.49 -15.01 2.70
CA ASP A 92 -8.16 -14.50 1.51
C ASP A 92 -9.05 -13.29 1.85
N ALA A 93 -9.70 -13.28 3.01
CA ALA A 93 -10.42 -12.10 3.48
C ALA A 93 -9.47 -10.91 3.77
N TYR A 94 -8.22 -11.17 4.17
CA TYR A 94 -7.24 -10.10 4.40
C TYR A 94 -6.79 -9.48 3.08
N TYR A 95 -6.49 -10.34 2.09
CA TYR A 95 -6.12 -9.93 0.74
C TYR A 95 -7.24 -9.13 0.06
N GLN A 96 -8.47 -9.63 0.11
CA GLN A 96 -9.63 -8.94 -0.46
C GLN A 96 -9.84 -7.58 0.21
N ALA A 97 -9.79 -7.53 1.55
CA ALA A 97 -9.96 -6.28 2.27
C ALA A 97 -8.88 -5.25 1.91
N MET A 98 -7.62 -5.68 1.74
CA MET A 98 -6.53 -4.79 1.31
C MET A 98 -6.80 -4.21 -0.08
N ASN A 99 -7.28 -5.03 -1.02
CA ASN A 99 -7.63 -4.60 -2.36
C ASN A 99 -8.77 -3.56 -2.36
N ASP A 100 -9.90 -3.90 -1.73
CA ASP A 100 -11.06 -3.01 -1.59
C ASP A 100 -10.70 -1.69 -0.91
N PHE A 101 -9.76 -1.75 0.03
CA PHE A 101 -9.27 -0.58 0.74
C PHE A 101 -8.47 0.34 -0.19
N GLY A 102 -7.55 -0.19 -0.99
CA GLY A 102 -6.76 0.62 -1.93
C GLY A 102 -7.61 1.34 -2.96
N GLU A 103 -8.57 0.64 -3.58
CA GLU A 103 -9.52 1.23 -4.54
C GLU A 103 -10.28 2.41 -3.94
N HIS A 104 -10.72 2.28 -2.68
CA HIS A 104 -11.45 3.33 -1.99
C HIS A 104 -10.64 4.61 -1.80
N PHE A 105 -9.33 4.51 -1.56
CA PHE A 105 -8.49 5.69 -1.34
C PHE A 105 -8.17 6.45 -2.62
N TRP A 106 -8.27 5.79 -3.77
CA TRP A 106 -8.04 6.41 -5.07
C TRP A 106 -8.96 7.61 -5.34
N ARG A 107 -10.18 7.60 -4.78
CA ARG A 107 -11.15 8.70 -4.88
C ARG A 107 -10.65 10.04 -4.32
N TYR A 108 -9.64 10.03 -3.46
CA TYR A 108 -9.07 11.25 -2.89
C TYR A 108 -8.01 11.89 -3.79
N GLY A 109 -7.52 11.18 -4.82
CA GLY A 109 -6.55 11.72 -5.78
C GLY A 109 -5.21 12.11 -5.14
N ARG A 110 -4.80 11.40 -4.09
CA ARG A 110 -3.54 11.63 -3.36
C ARG A 110 -2.77 10.31 -3.22
N PRO A 111 -1.43 10.34 -3.22
CA PRO A 111 -0.64 9.16 -2.86
C PRO A 111 -1.03 8.66 -1.46
N VAL A 112 -1.12 7.34 -1.30
CA VAL A 112 -1.54 6.71 -0.05
C VAL A 112 -0.45 5.76 0.43
N VAL A 113 -0.07 5.91 1.69
CA VAL A 113 0.89 5.06 2.38
C VAL A 113 0.17 4.38 3.53
N ILE A 114 0.17 3.05 3.54
CA ILE A 114 -0.21 2.26 4.71
C ILE A 114 0.94 2.36 5.72
N GLY A 115 0.82 3.23 6.72
CA GLY A 115 1.87 3.52 7.70
C GLY A 115 1.87 2.57 8.91
N GLU A 116 0.87 1.72 9.00
CA GLU A 116 0.71 0.73 10.07
C GLU A 116 -0.02 -0.49 9.51
N MET A 117 0.63 -1.64 9.61
CA MET A 117 0.04 -2.94 9.31
C MET A 117 -0.54 -3.53 10.59
N THR A 118 -1.67 -4.22 10.47
CA THR A 118 -2.31 -4.88 11.60
C THR A 118 -1.36 -5.86 12.27
N ALA A 119 -1.31 -5.81 13.60
CA ALA A 119 -0.52 -6.74 14.39
C ALA A 119 -0.87 -8.23 14.12
N GLY A 120 -2.07 -8.51 13.59
CA GLY A 120 -2.54 -9.85 13.27
C GLY A 120 -1.91 -10.48 12.04
N THR A 121 -1.28 -9.70 11.16
CA THR A 121 -0.53 -10.23 10.00
C THR A 121 0.98 -10.12 10.19
N GLY A 122 1.44 -9.39 11.21
CA GLY A 122 2.85 -9.21 11.52
C GLY A 122 3.55 -10.53 11.89
N GLY A 123 4.69 -10.80 11.28
CA GLY A 123 5.46 -12.05 11.45
C GLY A 123 5.04 -13.18 10.51
N HIS A 124 3.96 -13.01 9.73
CA HIS A 124 3.49 -14.01 8.77
C HIS A 124 4.07 -13.74 7.38
N TYR A 125 5.27 -14.23 7.12
CA TYR A 125 6.03 -13.96 5.89
C TYR A 125 5.21 -14.04 4.60
N ASP A 126 4.56 -15.17 4.34
CA ASP A 126 3.81 -15.38 3.10
C ASP A 126 2.61 -14.45 2.94
N LEU A 127 1.96 -14.12 4.06
CA LEU A 127 0.82 -13.23 4.12
C LEU A 127 1.25 -11.79 3.88
N GLU A 128 2.29 -11.32 4.58
CA GLU A 128 2.80 -9.96 4.44
C GLU A 128 3.30 -9.70 3.02
N ARG A 129 4.10 -10.61 2.45
CA ARG A 129 4.63 -10.49 1.10
C ARG A 129 3.51 -10.30 0.07
N ARG A 130 2.43 -11.07 0.18
CA ARG A 130 1.23 -10.93 -0.66
C ARG A 130 0.53 -9.59 -0.42
N LEU A 131 0.36 -9.17 0.82
CA LEU A 131 -0.26 -7.88 1.15
C LEU A 131 0.52 -6.69 0.57
N TYR A 132 1.85 -6.71 0.54
CA TYR A 132 2.64 -5.65 -0.09
C TYR A 132 2.38 -5.52 -1.60
N TRP A 133 2.33 -6.65 -2.31
CA TRP A 133 2.00 -6.65 -3.74
C TRP A 133 0.56 -6.24 -4.00
N ILE A 134 -0.40 -6.76 -3.22
CA ILE A 134 -1.81 -6.36 -3.31
C ILE A 134 -1.93 -4.86 -3.06
N GLY A 135 -1.36 -4.34 -1.97
CA GLY A 135 -1.37 -2.91 -1.67
C GLY A 135 -0.85 -2.08 -2.84
N PHE A 136 0.26 -2.49 -3.46
CA PHE A 136 0.83 -1.82 -4.62
C PHE A 136 -0.07 -1.84 -5.85
N VAL A 137 -0.62 -3.00 -6.22
CA VAL A 137 -1.52 -3.07 -7.40
C VAL A 137 -2.90 -2.44 -7.12
N SER A 138 -3.25 -2.25 -5.85
CA SER A 138 -4.43 -1.50 -5.42
C SER A 138 -4.18 0.02 -5.34
N GLY A 139 -3.00 0.49 -5.76
CA GLY A 139 -2.65 1.92 -5.81
C GLY A 139 -2.08 2.49 -4.50
N CYS A 140 -1.86 1.66 -3.48
CA CYS A 140 -1.25 2.07 -2.22
C CYS A 140 0.25 1.76 -2.19
N MET A 141 0.98 2.52 -1.38
CA MET A 141 2.31 2.13 -0.91
C MET A 141 2.14 1.55 0.49
N MET A 142 2.91 0.55 0.86
CA MET A 142 2.93 0.06 2.24
C MET A 142 4.26 0.39 2.87
N GLY A 143 4.21 1.10 4.01
CA GLY A 143 5.36 1.37 4.83
C GLY A 143 5.74 0.17 5.69
N ARG A 144 7.00 0.14 6.11
CA ARG A 144 7.52 -0.77 7.13
C ARG A 144 8.42 0.00 8.09
N ALA A 145 8.50 -0.32 9.38
CA ALA A 145 7.63 -1.17 10.19
C ALA A 145 6.44 -0.35 10.73
N ASP A 146 5.56 -0.97 11.53
CA ASP A 146 4.56 -0.23 12.31
C ASP A 146 5.25 0.92 13.08
N ARG A 147 4.84 2.14 12.73
CA ARG A 147 5.43 3.39 13.23
C ARG A 147 5.31 3.58 14.74
N HIS A 148 4.46 2.80 15.44
CA HIS A 148 4.34 2.85 16.89
C HIS A 148 5.52 2.24 17.63
N PHE A 149 6.26 1.34 16.98
CA PHE A 149 7.33 0.60 17.64
C PHE A 149 8.71 1.08 17.21
N ALA A 150 9.67 0.99 18.14
CA ALA A 150 11.06 1.18 17.79
C ALA A 150 11.47 0.10 16.77
N PRO A 151 12.07 0.48 15.62
CA PRO A 151 12.49 -0.49 14.62
C PRO A 151 13.64 -1.36 15.13
N VAL A 152 14.46 -0.83 16.04
CA VAL A 152 15.62 -1.51 16.65
C VAL A 152 15.49 -1.49 18.17
N VAL A 153 15.58 -2.67 18.79
CA VAL A 153 15.64 -2.87 20.25
C VAL A 153 16.85 -3.75 20.55
N ASP A 154 17.68 -3.34 21.51
CA ASP A 154 18.89 -4.06 21.94
C ASP A 154 19.82 -4.49 20.78
N GLY A 155 19.96 -3.62 19.77
CA GLY A 155 20.84 -3.84 18.63
C GLY A 155 20.31 -4.80 17.57
N LYS A 156 19.04 -5.20 17.64
CA LYS A 156 18.36 -6.05 16.66
C LYS A 156 17.06 -5.44 16.19
N LEU A 157 16.59 -5.83 15.01
CA LEU A 157 15.27 -5.42 14.54
C LEU A 157 14.20 -6.04 15.45
N LEU A 158 13.25 -5.23 15.94
CA LEU A 158 12.13 -5.74 16.73
C LEU A 158 11.34 -6.82 15.97
N GLU A 159 11.26 -6.67 14.65
CA GLU A 159 10.59 -7.64 13.79
C GLU A 159 11.33 -8.98 13.67
N SER A 160 12.64 -9.05 13.93
CA SER A 160 13.35 -10.33 13.94
C SER A 160 12.73 -11.30 14.95
N GLU A 161 12.25 -10.80 16.09
CA GLU A 161 11.51 -11.61 17.08
C GLU A 161 10.15 -12.06 16.55
N LYS A 162 9.39 -11.15 15.92
CA LYS A 162 8.08 -11.46 15.34
C LYS A 162 8.16 -12.54 14.25
N PHE A 163 9.22 -12.51 13.44
CA PHE A 163 9.48 -13.49 12.40
C PHE A 163 10.21 -14.75 12.91
N ASN A 164 10.60 -14.78 14.19
CA ASN A 164 11.40 -15.84 14.80
C ASN A 164 12.69 -16.15 14.01
N VAL A 165 13.44 -15.10 13.67
CA VAL A 165 14.72 -15.19 12.94
C VAL A 165 15.85 -14.53 13.72
N ALA A 166 17.08 -15.03 13.54
CA ALA A 166 18.26 -14.47 14.20
C ALA A 166 18.78 -13.19 13.53
N GLY A 167 18.48 -13.01 12.23
CA GLY A 167 18.94 -11.88 11.41
C GLY A 167 17.78 -11.05 10.89
N ASP A 168 17.95 -10.47 9.71
CA ASP A 168 16.94 -9.63 9.08
C ASP A 168 15.74 -10.48 8.62
N PRO A 169 14.49 -10.06 8.90
CA PRO A 169 13.31 -10.72 8.36
C PRO A 169 13.36 -10.83 6.83
N PRO A 170 12.98 -11.97 6.24
CA PRO A 170 13.10 -12.21 4.79
C PRO A 170 12.31 -11.22 3.94
N ILE A 171 11.25 -10.65 4.49
CA ILE A 171 10.40 -9.63 3.85
C ILE A 171 11.18 -8.38 3.43
N TYR A 172 12.25 -7.98 4.13
CA TYR A 172 13.08 -6.83 3.71
C TYR A 172 13.76 -7.07 2.36
N ALA A 173 14.19 -8.31 2.10
CA ALA A 173 14.75 -8.69 0.80
C ALA A 173 13.68 -8.66 -0.30
N ASP A 174 12.45 -9.07 0.00
CA ASP A 174 11.33 -9.02 -0.97
C ASP A 174 10.91 -7.61 -1.31
N LEU A 175 10.87 -6.70 -0.33
CA LEU A 175 10.59 -5.28 -0.59
C LEU A 175 11.67 -4.66 -1.49
N LYS A 176 12.93 -5.06 -1.27
CA LYS A 176 14.01 -4.65 -2.18
C LYS A 176 13.80 -5.21 -3.58
N ARG A 177 13.49 -6.50 -3.72
CA ARG A 177 13.22 -7.16 -5.02
C ARG A 177 12.05 -6.50 -5.75
N MET A 178 10.98 -6.19 -5.03
CA MET A 178 9.83 -5.46 -5.55
C MET A 178 10.24 -4.08 -6.06
N ALA A 179 10.94 -3.29 -5.25
CA ALA A 179 11.41 -1.97 -5.67
C ALA A 179 12.35 -2.06 -6.88
N ASP A 180 13.31 -2.98 -6.88
CA ASP A 180 14.23 -3.21 -7.99
C ASP A 180 13.47 -3.58 -9.28
N PHE A 181 12.45 -4.44 -9.20
CA PHE A 181 11.62 -4.80 -10.35
C PHE A 181 10.81 -3.61 -10.86
N ILE A 182 10.08 -2.91 -9.98
CA ILE A 182 9.24 -1.78 -10.39
C ILE A 182 10.07 -0.66 -11.02
N LEU A 183 11.19 -0.30 -10.39
CA LEU A 183 12.09 0.75 -10.87
C LEU A 183 12.85 0.31 -12.13
N GLY A 184 13.37 -0.92 -12.15
CA GLY A 184 14.12 -1.44 -13.29
C GLY A 184 13.27 -1.71 -14.53
N GLN A 185 11.95 -1.75 -14.38
CA GLN A 185 11.00 -1.83 -15.48
C GLN A 185 10.52 -0.45 -15.95
N ASP A 186 10.89 0.67 -15.32
CA ASP A 186 10.35 2.00 -15.70
C ASP A 186 8.81 2.05 -15.70
N ILE A 187 8.18 1.43 -14.71
CA ILE A 187 6.71 1.42 -14.61
C ILE A 187 6.21 2.84 -14.29
N PRO A 188 5.31 3.44 -15.11
CA PRO A 188 4.79 4.79 -14.93
C PRO A 188 3.71 4.85 -13.84
N PHE A 189 4.03 4.39 -12.63
CA PHE A 189 3.10 4.20 -11.51
C PHE A 189 2.18 5.41 -11.28
N TRP A 190 2.70 6.64 -11.44
CA TRP A 190 1.94 7.88 -11.25
C TRP A 190 0.76 8.09 -12.23
N ARG A 191 0.71 7.34 -13.34
CA ARG A 191 -0.41 7.36 -14.31
C ARG A 191 -1.33 6.16 -14.18
N MET A 192 -0.92 5.12 -13.46
CA MET A 192 -1.67 3.87 -13.36
C MET A 192 -2.76 3.97 -12.30
N ARG A 193 -3.77 3.11 -12.40
CA ARG A 193 -4.91 3.04 -11.47
C ARG A 193 -5.31 1.58 -11.24
N PRO A 194 -5.91 1.24 -10.09
CA PRO A 194 -6.58 -0.05 -9.92
C PRO A 194 -7.58 -0.26 -11.06
N ALA A 195 -7.58 -1.46 -11.62
CA ALA A 195 -8.26 -1.79 -12.87
C ALA A 195 -8.77 -3.25 -12.89
N ASP A 196 -9.18 -3.76 -11.72
CA ASP A 196 -9.69 -5.13 -11.56
C ASP A 196 -10.90 -5.40 -12.47
N GLU A 197 -11.67 -4.35 -12.81
CA GLU A 197 -12.81 -4.44 -13.73
C GLU A 197 -12.43 -4.86 -15.16
N LEU A 198 -11.14 -4.88 -15.50
CA LEU A 198 -10.63 -5.35 -16.78
C LEU A 198 -10.43 -6.87 -16.83
N LEU A 199 -10.45 -7.53 -15.67
CA LEU A 199 -10.16 -8.95 -15.55
C LEU A 199 -11.45 -9.77 -15.66
N ASP A 200 -11.40 -10.82 -16.47
CA ASP A 200 -12.34 -11.92 -16.39
C ASP A 200 -11.79 -12.96 -15.40
N SER A 201 -12.04 -12.69 -14.12
CA SER A 201 -11.43 -13.36 -12.96
C SER A 201 -12.45 -14.02 -12.03
N SER A 202 -13.53 -14.61 -12.55
CA SER A 202 -14.59 -15.17 -11.70
C SER A 202 -14.02 -16.17 -10.67
N GLY A 203 -13.92 -15.73 -9.41
CA GLY A 203 -13.38 -16.52 -8.30
C GLY A 203 -11.85 -16.60 -8.18
N SER A 204 -11.06 -15.87 -8.98
CA SER A 204 -9.60 -15.82 -8.83
C SER A 204 -9.14 -14.55 -8.11
N MET A 205 -8.16 -14.70 -7.21
CA MET A 205 -7.55 -13.59 -6.48
C MET A 205 -6.42 -12.99 -7.32
N VAL A 206 -6.81 -12.31 -8.39
CA VAL A 206 -5.91 -11.59 -9.29
C VAL A 206 -6.32 -10.13 -9.30
N TYR A 207 -5.36 -9.25 -9.03
CA TYR A 207 -5.59 -7.80 -8.94
C TYR A 207 -4.74 -7.07 -9.98
N CYS A 208 -5.21 -5.94 -10.49
CA CYS A 208 -4.66 -5.25 -11.64
C CYS A 208 -4.44 -3.76 -11.36
N LEU A 209 -3.23 -3.30 -11.65
CA LEU A 209 -2.90 -1.88 -11.78
C LEU A 209 -2.59 -1.60 -13.24
N ALA A 210 -3.24 -0.60 -13.85
CA ALA A 210 -3.07 -0.32 -15.26
C ALA A 210 -2.99 1.18 -15.59
N ALA A 211 -2.13 1.52 -16.53
CA ALA A 211 -2.36 2.63 -17.45
C ALA A 211 -2.86 2.00 -18.74
N ARG A 212 -4.19 2.09 -18.97
CA ARG A 212 -4.86 1.40 -20.08
C ARG A 212 -4.17 1.70 -21.41
N ASP A 213 -4.02 0.65 -22.21
CA ASP A 213 -3.37 0.65 -23.52
C ASP A 213 -1.85 0.97 -23.52
N GLU A 214 -1.21 1.02 -22.34
CA GLU A 214 0.23 1.30 -22.19
C GLU A 214 0.93 0.24 -21.33
N VAL A 215 0.43 0.00 -20.12
CA VAL A 215 1.04 -0.95 -19.17
C VAL A 215 0.02 -1.53 -18.21
N TYR A 216 0.15 -2.83 -17.95
CA TYR A 216 -0.68 -3.56 -16.99
C TYR A 216 0.25 -4.33 -16.05
N LEU A 217 -0.03 -4.25 -14.76
CA LEU A 217 0.67 -4.99 -13.72
C LEU A 217 -0.36 -5.79 -12.94
N LEU A 218 -0.36 -7.10 -13.15
CA LEU A 218 -1.28 -8.02 -12.48
C LEU A 218 -0.53 -8.76 -11.38
N TYR A 219 -1.19 -8.97 -10.25
CA TYR A 219 -0.71 -9.79 -9.15
C TYR A 219 -1.64 -10.96 -8.91
N PHE A 220 -1.11 -12.18 -9.06
CA PHE A 220 -1.80 -13.44 -8.81
C PHE A 220 -1.45 -13.91 -7.41
N VAL A 221 -2.41 -13.94 -6.49
CA VAL A 221 -2.15 -14.28 -5.08
C VAL A 221 -1.85 -15.77 -4.87
N HIS A 222 -2.48 -16.63 -5.67
CA HIS A 222 -2.44 -18.10 -5.57
C HIS A 222 -2.15 -18.76 -6.94
N GLY A 223 -1.52 -18.02 -7.84
CA GLY A 223 -1.35 -18.43 -9.23
C GLY A 223 -2.69 -18.47 -9.98
N GLY A 224 -2.88 -19.51 -10.81
CA GLY A 224 -4.12 -19.70 -11.58
C GLY A 224 -4.10 -19.02 -12.95
N GLN A 225 -5.28 -18.64 -13.44
CA GLN A 225 -5.45 -18.06 -14.77
C GLN A 225 -6.40 -16.86 -14.73
N VAL A 226 -6.13 -15.88 -15.60
CA VAL A 226 -7.01 -14.74 -15.85
C VAL A 226 -7.08 -14.47 -17.35
N SER A 227 -8.18 -13.90 -17.81
CA SER A 227 -8.26 -13.35 -19.17
C SER A 227 -8.54 -11.85 -19.14
N LEU A 228 -7.97 -11.11 -20.09
CA LEU A 228 -8.25 -9.69 -20.28
C LEU A 228 -8.03 -9.31 -21.75
N SER A 229 -8.71 -8.26 -22.20
CA SER A 229 -8.47 -7.66 -23.52
C SER A 229 -7.31 -6.68 -23.45
N VAL A 230 -6.29 -6.87 -24.29
CA VAL A 230 -5.10 -6.03 -24.35
C VAL A 230 -4.74 -5.66 -25.79
N PRO A 231 -4.03 -4.55 -26.00
CA PRO A 231 -3.28 -4.33 -27.24
C PRO A 231 -2.23 -5.42 -27.48
N GLN A 232 -1.58 -5.38 -28.64
CA GLN A 232 -0.38 -6.18 -28.83
C GLN A 232 0.60 -5.82 -27.71
N SER A 233 1.06 -6.81 -26.94
CA SER A 233 1.84 -6.55 -25.74
C SER A 233 3.00 -7.53 -25.59
N GLU A 234 4.10 -7.07 -25.02
CA GLU A 234 5.12 -7.93 -24.43
C GLU A 234 4.71 -8.29 -23.00
N TYR A 235 4.93 -9.54 -22.59
CA TYR A 235 4.65 -10.00 -21.23
C TYR A 235 5.90 -10.48 -20.51
N THR A 236 5.94 -10.28 -19.21
CA THR A 236 7.01 -10.74 -18.31
C THR A 236 6.42 -11.31 -17.03
N TRP A 237 6.77 -12.56 -16.72
CA TRP A 237 6.45 -13.21 -15.44
C TRP A 237 7.59 -13.02 -14.44
N PHE A 238 7.28 -12.44 -13.29
CA PHE A 238 8.20 -12.19 -12.20
C PHE A 238 7.78 -12.96 -10.94
N CYS A 239 8.72 -13.67 -10.33
CA CYS A 239 8.54 -14.42 -9.09
C CYS A 239 8.88 -13.53 -7.88
N PRO A 240 7.90 -13.11 -7.06
CA PRO A 240 8.12 -12.16 -5.96
C PRO A 240 9.11 -12.61 -4.90
N SER A 241 9.06 -13.89 -4.52
CA SER A 241 9.90 -14.46 -3.46
C SER A 241 11.37 -14.65 -3.87
N SER A 242 11.63 -14.81 -5.17
CA SER A 242 12.99 -15.03 -5.68
C SER A 242 13.59 -13.81 -6.37
N GLY A 243 12.76 -12.90 -6.86
CA GLY A 243 13.17 -11.74 -7.66
C GLY A 243 13.55 -12.08 -9.10
N LYS A 244 13.22 -13.29 -9.57
CA LYS A 244 13.61 -13.78 -10.90
C LYS A 244 12.49 -13.61 -11.91
N ILE A 245 12.87 -13.22 -13.13
CA ILE A 245 12.03 -13.34 -14.31
C ILE A 245 12.01 -14.81 -14.72
N ARG A 246 10.81 -15.37 -14.88
CA ARG A 246 10.62 -16.77 -15.24
C ARG A 246 10.44 -16.98 -16.73
N GLU A 247 9.61 -16.14 -17.34
CA GLU A 247 9.24 -16.24 -18.74
C GLU A 247 8.93 -14.84 -19.28
N THR A 248 9.26 -14.63 -20.54
CA THR A 248 8.90 -13.45 -21.32
C THR A 248 8.33 -13.87 -22.65
N GLY A 249 7.41 -13.10 -23.21
CA GLY A 249 6.90 -13.37 -24.55
C GLY A 249 6.12 -12.19 -25.10
N SER A 250 5.32 -12.45 -26.13
CA SER A 250 4.42 -11.46 -26.73
C SER A 250 3.04 -12.05 -26.96
N VAL A 251 2.05 -11.18 -26.97
CA VAL A 251 0.66 -11.52 -27.24
C VAL A 251 0.10 -10.56 -28.28
N ALA A 252 -0.69 -11.08 -29.21
CA ALA A 252 -1.39 -10.25 -30.18
C ALA A 252 -2.53 -9.47 -29.50
N ALA A 253 -2.97 -8.38 -30.14
CA ALA A 253 -4.12 -7.63 -29.65
C ALA A 253 -5.39 -8.49 -29.60
N GLY A 254 -6.19 -8.31 -28.56
CA GLY A 254 -7.44 -9.03 -28.33
C GLY A 254 -7.55 -9.61 -26.92
N THR A 255 -8.51 -10.51 -26.72
CA THR A 255 -8.64 -11.24 -25.46
C THR A 255 -7.55 -12.30 -25.36
N ALA A 256 -6.73 -12.19 -24.33
CA ALA A 256 -5.66 -13.13 -24.03
C ALA A 256 -5.86 -13.74 -22.64
N SER A 257 -5.53 -15.03 -22.51
CA SER A 257 -5.51 -15.74 -21.24
C SER A 257 -4.07 -15.92 -20.77
N PHE A 258 -3.81 -15.58 -19.52
CA PHE A 258 -2.50 -15.70 -18.89
C PHE A 258 -2.60 -16.67 -17.72
N THR A 259 -1.81 -17.73 -17.76
CA THR A 259 -1.71 -18.72 -16.69
C THR A 259 -0.42 -18.50 -15.92
N ALA A 260 -0.51 -18.34 -14.60
CA ALA A 260 0.64 -18.28 -13.73
C ALA A 260 1.48 -19.58 -13.85
N PRO A 261 2.82 -19.50 -13.75
CA PRO A 261 3.69 -20.67 -13.92
C PRO A 261 3.42 -21.84 -12.98
N ASP A 262 2.93 -21.58 -11.77
CA ASP A 262 2.53 -22.58 -10.77
C ASP A 262 1.49 -22.00 -9.78
N GLY A 263 1.26 -22.69 -8.66
CA GLY A 263 0.31 -22.29 -7.62
C GLY A 263 0.85 -21.30 -6.57
N GLU A 264 2.07 -20.80 -6.73
CA GLU A 264 2.59 -19.71 -5.91
C GLU A 264 2.06 -18.35 -6.40
N ASP A 265 2.44 -17.27 -5.72
CA ASP A 265 2.10 -15.93 -6.18
C ASP A 265 3.04 -15.43 -7.27
N TRP A 266 2.48 -14.66 -8.21
CA TRP A 266 3.18 -14.21 -9.40
C TRP A 266 2.81 -12.79 -9.78
N VAL A 267 3.76 -12.07 -10.36
CA VAL A 267 3.53 -10.78 -10.98
C VAL A 267 3.63 -10.94 -12.49
N LEU A 268 2.61 -10.47 -13.20
CA LEU A 268 2.61 -10.37 -14.65
C LEU A 268 2.67 -8.90 -15.04
N LEU A 269 3.71 -8.53 -15.79
CA LEU A 269 3.83 -7.22 -16.40
C LEU A 269 3.51 -7.34 -17.89
N LEU A 270 2.59 -6.52 -18.39
CA LEU A 270 2.28 -6.37 -19.82
C LEU A 270 2.68 -4.96 -20.26
N ARG A 271 3.37 -4.84 -21.40
CA ARG A 271 3.74 -3.58 -22.04
C ARG A 271 3.21 -3.53 -23.46
N CYS A 272 2.44 -2.51 -23.78
CA CYS A 272 1.78 -2.32 -25.07
C CYS A 272 2.62 -1.48 -26.04
#